data_AF-A0AAD3NWD2-F1
#
_entry.id   AF-A0AAD3NWD2-F1
#
_cell.length_a   1.000
_cell.length_b   1.000
_cell.length_c   1.000
_cell.angle_alpha   90.00
_cell.angle_beta   90.00
_cell.angle_gamma   90.00
#
_symmetry.space_group_name_H-M   'P 1'
#
loop_
_entity.id
_entity.type
_entity.pdbx_description
1 polymer ?
#
loop_
_entity_poly.entity_id
_entity_poly.type
_entity_poly.pdbx_seq_one_letter_code
_entity_poly.pdbx_strand_id
1 'polypeptide(L)'
;MRNGSDIIAKRRCYQSHENATSHRDDALRMPITIDSIISGMEWAAENHLAEFAFSAEGHRITIRRGAGDAPLPAQPAIEAAQAAPAEPEADAVTAPLAGLCHLRPESGGTAFVEVGARVEAGQTICVIEAMKMMTAIPAPQAGTVEAIMVGDGATVEAGAPLMRIR
;
A
#
# COMPACT_ATOMS: atom_id res chain seq x y z
N MET A 1 -30.51 47.26 48.23
CA MET A 1 -30.63 47.96 46.92
C MET A 1 -29.26 47.92 46.24
N ARG A 2 -29.21 47.65 44.93
CA ARG A 2 -28.22 48.03 43.89
C ARG A 2 -26.73 48.30 44.25
N ASN A 3 -25.73 47.94 43.44
CA ASN A 3 -25.63 47.13 42.21
C ASN A 3 -24.13 46.80 41.98
N GLY A 4 -23.81 45.82 41.15
CA GLY A 4 -22.42 45.42 40.91
C GLY A 4 -21.57 46.44 40.13
N SER A 5 -20.30 46.59 40.52
CA SER A 5 -19.24 47.25 39.72
C SER A 5 -17.81 46.71 39.98
N ASP A 6 -17.60 45.83 40.97
CA ASP A 6 -16.25 45.41 41.41
C ASP A 6 -15.59 44.27 40.62
N ILE A 7 -16.22 43.75 39.55
CA ILE A 7 -15.68 42.59 38.80
C ILE A 7 -14.83 43.01 37.56
N ILE A 8 -14.77 44.30 37.24
CA ILE A 8 -14.15 44.80 35.99
C ILE A 8 -12.74 45.42 36.24
N ALA A 9 -12.44 45.86 37.47
CA ALA A 9 -11.24 46.64 37.77
C ALA A 9 -9.92 45.84 37.95
N LYS A 10 -9.95 44.50 38.04
CA LYS A 10 -8.75 43.66 38.28
C LYS A 10 -8.32 42.77 37.11
N ARG A 11 -8.82 43.00 35.88
CA ARG A 11 -8.45 42.22 34.68
C ARG A 11 -7.67 43.01 33.62
N ARG A 12 -7.21 44.24 33.92
CA ARG A 12 -6.53 45.16 32.97
C ARG A 12 -5.08 45.54 33.32
N CYS A 13 -4.52 45.09 34.44
CA CYS A 13 -3.09 45.30 34.78
C CYS A 13 -2.15 44.14 34.42
N TYR A 14 -2.66 42.99 33.95
CA TYR A 14 -1.85 41.82 33.57
C TYR A 14 -1.70 41.70 32.05
N GLN A 15 -1.56 42.83 31.34
CA GLN A 15 -1.64 42.83 29.87
C GLN A 15 -0.89 44.00 29.20
N SER A 16 0.21 44.50 29.80
CA SER A 16 0.98 45.63 29.23
C SER A 16 2.50 45.67 29.49
N HIS A 17 3.13 44.68 30.14
CA HIS A 17 4.52 44.86 30.62
C HIS A 17 5.58 43.81 30.22
N GLU A 18 5.31 42.90 29.29
CA GLU A 18 6.29 41.87 28.86
C GLU A 18 6.56 41.83 27.34
N ASN A 19 6.10 42.83 26.57
CA ASN A 19 6.22 42.82 25.11
C ASN A 19 7.44 43.59 24.56
N ALA A 20 8.56 43.63 25.29
CA ALA A 20 9.78 44.32 24.89
C ALA A 20 11.05 43.84 25.60
N THR A 21 11.52 42.60 25.34
CA THR A 21 12.97 42.22 25.21
C THR A 21 13.16 40.69 25.14
N SER A 22 13.02 40.10 23.94
CA SER A 22 13.88 38.99 23.48
C SER A 22 13.61 38.76 21.99
N HIS A 23 14.26 39.54 21.13
CA HIS A 23 13.89 39.65 19.71
C HIS A 23 14.84 38.87 18.78
N ARG A 24 15.53 37.81 19.25
CA ARG A 24 16.53 37.08 18.43
C ARG A 24 16.60 35.55 18.51
N ASP A 25 16.12 34.86 19.55
CA ASP A 25 16.47 33.42 19.71
C ASP A 25 15.30 32.43 19.95
N ASP A 26 14.04 32.86 19.87
CA ASP A 26 12.86 31.98 20.15
C ASP A 26 11.91 31.80 18.95
N ALA A 27 12.49 31.63 17.75
CA ALA A 27 11.77 31.42 16.49
C ALA A 27 11.95 30.01 15.89
N LEU A 28 12.58 29.09 16.64
CA LEU A 28 13.03 27.79 16.13
C LEU A 28 12.40 26.57 16.82
N ARG A 29 11.25 26.73 17.49
CA ARG A 29 10.47 25.62 18.05
C ARG A 29 8.96 25.73 17.81
N MET A 30 8.56 25.62 16.54
CA MET A 30 7.18 25.23 16.23
C MET A 30 7.00 23.74 16.57
N PRO A 31 6.15 23.36 17.54
CA PRO A 31 5.82 21.97 17.76
C PRO A 31 5.01 21.46 16.56
N ILE A 32 5.41 20.32 16.01
CA ILE A 32 4.68 19.68 14.90
C ILE A 32 3.36 19.13 15.46
N THR A 33 2.26 19.87 15.29
CA THR A 33 0.93 19.44 15.74
C THR A 33 0.29 18.52 14.70
N ILE A 34 -0.62 17.65 15.16
CA ILE A 34 -1.34 16.70 14.30
C ILE A 34 -2.14 17.43 13.21
N ASP A 35 -2.76 18.57 13.54
CA ASP A 35 -3.47 19.42 12.58
C ASP A 35 -2.54 19.92 11.45
N SER A 36 -1.29 20.27 11.77
CA SER A 36 -0.28 20.69 10.79
C SER A 36 0.17 19.56 9.85
N ILE A 37 0.03 18.30 10.27
CA ILE A 37 0.34 17.13 9.44
C ILE A 37 -0.85 16.78 8.55
N ILE A 38 -2.07 16.78 9.11
CA ILE A 38 -3.31 16.50 8.38
C ILE A 38 -3.47 17.53 7.24
N SER A 39 -3.35 18.82 7.53
CA SER A 39 -3.37 19.87 6.49
C SER A 39 -2.26 19.70 5.44
N GLY A 40 -1.08 19.18 5.81
CA GLY A 40 0.00 18.89 4.86
C GLY A 40 -0.31 17.70 3.94
N MET A 41 -0.98 16.67 4.47
CA MET A 41 -1.38 15.48 3.70
C MET A 41 -2.57 15.75 2.77
N GLU A 42 -3.57 16.49 3.23
CA GLU A 42 -4.70 16.93 2.41
C GLU A 42 -4.20 17.81 1.25
N TRP A 43 -3.33 18.78 1.54
CA TRP A 43 -2.68 19.62 0.54
C TRP A 43 -1.84 18.80 -0.47
N ALA A 44 -1.11 17.78 -0.01
CA ALA A 44 -0.35 16.89 -0.89
C ALA A 44 -1.24 16.04 -1.82
N ALA A 45 -2.41 15.61 -1.33
CA ALA A 45 -3.39 14.84 -2.08
C ALA A 45 -4.10 15.69 -3.15
N GLU A 46 -4.56 16.90 -2.80
CA GLU A 46 -5.17 17.86 -3.74
C GLU A 46 -4.21 18.24 -4.88
N ASN A 47 -2.91 18.40 -4.57
CA ASN A 47 -1.91 18.86 -5.53
C ASN A 47 -1.23 17.73 -6.31
N HIS A 48 -1.73 16.49 -6.21
CA HIS A 48 -1.15 15.30 -6.85
C HIS A 48 0.38 15.21 -6.70
N LEU A 49 0.90 15.50 -5.51
CA LEU A 49 2.30 15.29 -5.18
C LEU A 49 2.51 13.80 -4.85
N ALA A 50 3.66 13.19 -5.19
CA ALA A 50 3.97 11.83 -4.70
C ALA A 50 4.64 11.89 -3.33
N GLU A 51 4.90 13.10 -2.87
CA GLU A 51 6.11 13.38 -2.13
C GLU A 51 5.99 14.90 -1.81
N PHE A 52 5.85 15.30 -0.53
CA PHE A 52 5.48 16.65 0.00
C PHE A 52 6.48 17.28 1.02
N ALA A 53 7.00 18.50 0.82
CA ALA A 53 8.06 19.09 1.67
C ALA A 53 7.60 19.60 3.07
N PHE A 54 8.38 19.34 4.12
CA PHE A 54 8.13 19.80 5.51
C PHE A 54 9.40 20.40 6.16
N SER A 55 9.28 21.38 7.06
CA SER A 55 10.44 22.03 7.70
C SER A 55 10.17 22.43 9.16
N ALA A 56 11.11 22.11 10.05
CA ALA A 56 11.10 22.50 11.47
C ALA A 56 12.54 22.60 12.01
N GLU A 57 12.74 23.39 13.07
CA GLU A 57 14.03 23.59 13.78
C GLU A 57 15.26 23.78 12.84
N GLY A 58 15.14 24.63 11.82
CA GLY A 58 16.22 24.95 10.87
C GLY A 58 16.50 23.87 9.81
N HIS A 59 15.81 22.73 9.85
CA HIS A 59 15.97 21.64 8.89
C HIS A 59 14.84 21.66 7.86
N ARG A 60 15.18 21.56 6.57
CA ARG A 60 14.24 21.58 5.44
C ARG A 60 14.22 20.22 4.75
N ILE A 61 13.16 19.45 4.97
CA ILE A 61 12.91 18.18 4.31
C ILE A 61 12.14 18.47 3.02
N THR A 62 12.68 18.08 1.88
CA THR A 62 12.01 18.21 0.58
C THR A 62 11.57 16.85 0.12
N ILE A 63 10.35 16.77 -0.40
CA ILE A 63 9.71 15.54 -0.87
C ILE A 63 8.97 16.09 -2.16
N ARG A 64 9.16 15.52 -3.39
CA ARG A 64 8.74 16.02 -4.76
C ARG A 64 8.10 14.94 -5.70
N ARG A 65 6.99 15.15 -6.43
CA ARG A 65 6.60 14.15 -7.46
C ARG A 65 7.62 14.11 -8.61
N GLY A 66 8.40 13.04 -8.70
CA GLY A 66 9.23 12.72 -9.86
C GLY A 66 8.40 12.21 -11.04
N ALA A 67 7.70 13.10 -11.74
CA ALA A 67 7.18 12.80 -13.08
C ALA A 67 8.34 12.80 -14.08
N GLY A 68 9.14 11.74 -14.04
CA GLY A 68 10.21 11.47 -15.00
C GLY A 68 9.65 10.97 -16.32
N ASP A 69 8.89 11.80 -17.02
CA ASP A 69 8.48 11.55 -18.41
C ASP A 69 9.65 11.90 -19.34
N ALA A 70 10.73 11.15 -19.18
CA ALA A 70 11.77 10.99 -20.19
C ALA A 70 11.44 9.68 -20.91
N PRO A 71 11.34 9.66 -22.25
CA PRO A 71 11.11 8.42 -22.98
C PRO A 71 12.33 7.52 -22.81
N LEU A 72 12.26 6.58 -21.87
CA LEU A 72 13.16 5.45 -21.85
C LEU A 72 13.00 4.73 -23.21
N PRO A 73 14.09 4.33 -23.87
CA PRO A 73 13.98 3.46 -25.05
C PRO A 73 13.21 2.22 -24.61
N ALA A 74 12.14 1.90 -25.34
CA ALA A 74 11.21 0.86 -24.97
C ALA A 74 11.93 -0.48 -24.73
N GLN A 75 12.17 -0.80 -23.47
CA GLN A 75 12.30 -2.18 -23.06
C GLN A 75 10.95 -2.82 -23.40
N PRO A 76 10.91 -4.01 -24.03
CA PRO A 76 9.66 -4.69 -24.29
C PRO A 76 8.99 -4.94 -22.94
N ALA A 77 7.93 -4.20 -22.67
CA ALA A 77 7.04 -4.51 -21.57
C ALA A 77 6.57 -5.94 -21.81
N ILE A 78 6.92 -6.85 -20.90
CA ILE A 78 6.26 -8.14 -20.85
C ILE A 78 4.85 -7.81 -20.41
N GLU A 79 3.98 -7.77 -21.42
CA GLU A 79 2.58 -7.40 -21.32
C GLU A 79 1.96 -8.26 -20.22
N ALA A 80 1.66 -7.62 -19.08
CA ALA A 80 0.89 -8.24 -18.01
C ALA A 80 -0.52 -8.44 -18.56
N ALA A 81 -0.71 -9.53 -19.29
CA ALA A 81 -1.94 -9.86 -19.95
C ALA A 81 -3.05 -9.85 -18.90
N GLN A 82 -3.96 -8.89 -19.01
CA GLN A 82 -5.27 -9.01 -18.40
C GLN A 82 -5.91 -10.23 -19.06
N ALA A 83 -5.81 -11.38 -18.40
CA ALA A 83 -6.50 -12.57 -18.82
C ALA A 83 -7.98 -12.21 -18.94
N ALA A 84 -8.51 -12.29 -20.17
CA ALA A 84 -9.95 -12.27 -20.38
C ALA A 84 -10.61 -13.37 -19.51
N PRO A 85 -11.91 -13.26 -19.19
CA PRO A 85 -12.59 -14.30 -18.41
C PRO A 85 -12.45 -15.64 -19.15
N ALA A 86 -11.55 -16.49 -18.65
CA ALA A 86 -11.34 -17.81 -19.23
C ALA A 86 -12.62 -18.60 -19.01
N GLU A 87 -13.15 -19.18 -20.09
CA GLU A 87 -14.23 -20.15 -20.00
C GLU A 87 -13.82 -21.27 -19.04
N PRO A 88 -14.76 -21.88 -18.29
CA PRO A 88 -14.43 -22.96 -17.36
C PRO A 88 -13.96 -24.18 -18.14
N GLU A 89 -12.65 -24.27 -18.38
CA GLU A 89 -12.01 -25.46 -18.91
C GLU A 89 -12.29 -26.64 -17.97
N ALA A 90 -12.81 -27.72 -18.53
CA ALA A 90 -13.47 -28.80 -17.76
C ALA A 90 -12.58 -29.52 -16.74
N ASP A 91 -11.26 -29.34 -16.83
CA ASP A 91 -10.23 -30.02 -16.01
C ASP A 91 -9.27 -29.02 -15.31
N ALA A 92 -9.62 -27.73 -15.24
CA ALA A 92 -8.82 -26.73 -14.53
C ALA A 92 -9.00 -26.80 -13.00
N VAL A 93 -7.89 -26.77 -12.26
CA VAL A 93 -7.90 -26.56 -10.81
C VAL A 93 -8.24 -25.09 -10.55
N THR A 94 -9.30 -24.85 -9.79
CA THR A 94 -9.81 -23.51 -9.52
C THR A 94 -9.46 -23.01 -8.11
N ALA A 95 -9.47 -21.69 -7.93
CA ALA A 95 -9.27 -21.06 -6.62
C ALA A 95 -10.47 -21.32 -5.68
N PRO A 96 -10.28 -21.92 -4.50
CA PRO A 96 -11.37 -22.13 -3.54
C PRO A 96 -11.82 -20.84 -2.84
N LEU A 97 -11.02 -19.78 -2.90
CA LEU A 97 -11.22 -18.51 -2.23
C LEU A 97 -10.56 -17.37 -3.02
N ALA A 98 -11.08 -16.15 -2.89
CA ALA A 98 -10.51 -14.96 -3.49
C ALA A 98 -9.31 -14.43 -2.69
N GLY A 99 -8.26 -13.97 -3.36
CA GLY A 99 -7.03 -13.51 -2.73
C GLY A 99 -5.88 -13.28 -3.71
N LEU A 100 -4.64 -13.20 -3.20
CA LEU A 100 -3.43 -13.06 -3.99
C LEU A 100 -2.78 -14.43 -4.19
N CYS A 101 -2.58 -14.87 -5.43
CA CYS A 101 -1.95 -16.16 -5.73
C CYS A 101 -0.43 -16.04 -5.77
N HIS A 102 0.26 -16.82 -4.94
CA HIS A 102 1.71 -16.97 -4.92
C HIS A 102 2.08 -18.35 -5.46
N LEU A 103 2.87 -18.39 -6.53
CA LEU A 103 3.40 -19.62 -7.14
C LEU A 103 4.70 -20.09 -6.47
N ARG A 104 5.24 -19.30 -5.54
CA ARG A 104 6.47 -19.54 -4.78
C ARG A 104 6.16 -19.45 -3.27
N PRO A 105 6.91 -20.15 -2.39
CA PRO A 105 6.74 -20.03 -0.94
C PRO A 105 7.28 -18.70 -0.40
N GLU A 106 8.18 -18.05 -1.13
CA GLU A 106 8.78 -16.76 -0.80
C GLU A 106 9.03 -15.95 -2.08
N SER A 107 9.04 -14.63 -1.97
CA SER A 107 9.28 -13.72 -3.09
C SER A 107 10.70 -13.90 -3.65
N GLY A 108 10.80 -14.46 -4.87
CA GLY A 108 12.07 -14.80 -5.52
C GLY A 108 12.58 -16.22 -5.29
N GLY A 109 11.90 -17.03 -4.46
CA GLY A 109 12.21 -18.45 -4.25
C GLY A 109 11.83 -19.33 -5.46
N THR A 110 12.08 -20.63 -5.38
CA THR A 110 11.67 -21.60 -6.42
C THR A 110 10.15 -21.73 -6.46
N ALA A 111 9.56 -21.92 -7.65
CA ALA A 111 8.13 -22.21 -7.76
C ALA A 111 7.77 -23.56 -7.09
N PHE A 112 6.56 -23.67 -6.55
CA PHE A 112 6.04 -24.94 -6.02
C PHE A 112 5.99 -26.02 -7.11
N VAL A 113 5.60 -25.62 -8.32
CA VAL A 113 5.46 -26.45 -9.51
C VAL A 113 5.75 -25.62 -10.76
N GLU A 114 6.22 -26.28 -11.82
CA GLU A 114 6.44 -25.68 -13.15
C GLU A 114 5.69 -26.48 -14.21
N VAL A 115 5.47 -25.90 -15.39
CA VAL A 115 4.85 -26.61 -16.52
C VAL A 115 5.71 -27.82 -16.93
N GLY A 116 5.09 -28.99 -17.03
CA GLY A 116 5.75 -30.27 -17.24
C GLY A 116 6.18 -30.99 -15.96
N ALA A 117 6.08 -30.37 -14.78
CA ALA A 117 6.34 -31.04 -13.51
C ALA A 117 5.29 -32.12 -13.22
N ARG A 118 5.70 -33.22 -12.57
CA ARG A 118 4.79 -34.24 -12.06
C ARG A 118 4.37 -33.89 -10.64
N VAL A 119 3.08 -34.03 -10.33
CA VAL A 119 2.49 -33.71 -9.02
C VAL A 119 1.73 -34.89 -8.45
N GLU A 120 1.70 -34.99 -7.12
CA GLU A 120 0.90 -35.97 -6.39
C GLU A 120 -0.39 -35.35 -5.84
N ALA A 121 -1.44 -36.15 -5.64
CA ALA A 121 -2.67 -35.67 -5.01
C ALA A 121 -2.38 -35.19 -3.58
N GLY A 122 -2.80 -33.98 -3.24
CA GLY A 122 -2.47 -33.33 -1.97
C GLY A 122 -1.18 -32.48 -1.98
N GLN A 123 -0.34 -32.57 -3.01
CA GLN A 123 0.86 -31.74 -3.13
C GLN A 123 0.49 -30.25 -3.28
N THR A 124 1.16 -29.36 -2.56
CA THR A 124 0.94 -27.91 -2.70
C THR A 124 1.37 -27.42 -4.09
N ILE A 125 0.46 -26.76 -4.79
CA ILE A 125 0.67 -26.21 -6.15
C ILE A 125 0.84 -24.69 -6.15
N CYS A 126 0.18 -24.00 -5.22
CA CYS A 126 0.32 -22.57 -4.98
C CYS A 126 -0.17 -22.23 -3.57
N VAL A 127 0.01 -20.99 -3.14
CA VAL A 127 -0.56 -20.44 -1.91
C VAL A 127 -1.45 -19.26 -2.27
N ILE A 128 -2.66 -19.18 -1.73
CA ILE A 128 -3.49 -17.98 -1.85
C ILE A 128 -3.46 -17.22 -0.52
N GLU A 129 -3.06 -15.95 -0.58
CA GLU A 129 -3.14 -15.02 0.54
C GLU A 129 -4.51 -14.32 0.53
N ALA A 130 -5.30 -14.54 1.58
CA ALA A 130 -6.54 -13.82 1.81
C ALA A 130 -6.56 -13.28 3.24
N MET A 131 -6.83 -11.98 3.40
CA MET A 131 -6.89 -11.33 4.73
C MET A 131 -5.65 -11.58 5.62
N LYS A 132 -4.45 -11.61 5.03
CA LYS A 132 -3.16 -11.97 5.66
C LYS A 132 -3.01 -13.44 6.09
N MET A 133 -3.92 -14.33 5.67
CA MET A 133 -3.83 -15.77 5.88
C MET A 133 -3.31 -16.45 4.61
N MET A 134 -2.17 -17.13 4.74
CA MET A 134 -1.57 -17.93 3.67
C MET A 134 -2.21 -19.32 3.63
N THR A 135 -3.01 -19.59 2.60
CA THR A 135 -3.71 -20.86 2.42
C THR A 135 -3.07 -21.67 1.29
N ALA A 136 -2.40 -22.77 1.63
CA ALA A 136 -1.83 -23.69 0.64
C ALA A 136 -2.94 -24.40 -0.15
N ILE A 137 -2.84 -24.38 -1.47
CA ILE A 137 -3.77 -25.05 -2.38
C ILE A 137 -3.17 -26.41 -2.76
N PRO A 138 -3.83 -27.54 -2.42
CA PRO A 138 -3.38 -28.87 -2.82
C PRO A 138 -3.83 -29.21 -4.25
N ALA A 139 -3.04 -30.01 -4.96
CA ALA A 139 -3.47 -30.66 -6.20
C ALA A 139 -4.63 -31.64 -5.92
N PRO A 140 -5.77 -31.55 -6.63
CA PRO A 140 -6.91 -32.45 -6.41
C PRO A 140 -6.64 -33.89 -6.89
N GLN A 141 -5.69 -34.07 -7.82
CA GLN A 141 -5.30 -35.36 -8.38
C GLN A 141 -3.81 -35.39 -8.68
N ALA A 142 -3.25 -36.60 -8.76
CA ALA A 142 -1.88 -36.82 -9.23
C ALA A 142 -1.84 -36.75 -10.76
N GLY A 143 -0.81 -36.14 -11.33
CA GLY A 143 -0.70 -35.94 -12.78
C GLY A 143 0.52 -35.13 -13.19
N THR A 144 0.45 -34.50 -14.35
CA THR A 144 1.48 -33.60 -14.89
C THR A 144 0.87 -32.21 -15.09
N VAL A 145 1.59 -31.17 -14.66
CA VAL A 145 1.20 -29.78 -14.91
C VAL A 145 1.25 -29.51 -16.42
N GLU A 146 0.11 -29.20 -17.01
CA GLU A 146 0.02 -28.90 -18.45
C GLU A 146 0.11 -27.39 -18.72
N ALA A 147 -0.54 -26.58 -17.88
CA ALA A 147 -0.55 -25.13 -17.97
C ALA A 147 -0.70 -24.51 -16.59
N ILE A 148 -0.09 -23.34 -16.39
CA ILE A 148 -0.34 -22.44 -15.26
C ILE A 148 -1.02 -21.20 -15.85
N MET A 149 -2.21 -20.88 -15.36
CA MET A 149 -3.13 -19.89 -15.95
C MET A 149 -3.14 -18.57 -15.17
N VAL A 150 -2.38 -18.51 -14.07
CA VAL A 150 -2.27 -17.40 -13.13
C VAL A 150 -0.80 -16.95 -13.02
N GLY A 151 -0.57 -15.65 -12.82
CA GLY A 151 0.76 -15.11 -12.54
C GLY A 151 1.14 -15.16 -11.06
N ASP A 152 2.44 -15.19 -10.77
CA ASP A 152 2.94 -15.03 -9.40
C ASP A 152 2.63 -13.61 -8.89
N GLY A 153 1.94 -13.50 -7.75
CA GLY A 153 1.43 -12.24 -7.22
C GLY A 153 0.17 -11.72 -7.93
N ALA A 154 -0.54 -12.54 -8.71
CA ALA A 154 -1.79 -12.12 -9.35
C ALA A 154 -2.99 -12.25 -8.40
N THR A 155 -3.93 -11.30 -8.45
CA THR A 155 -5.20 -11.40 -7.72
C THR A 155 -6.14 -12.36 -8.43
N VAL A 156 -6.75 -13.28 -7.67
CA VAL A 156 -7.70 -14.29 -8.16
C VAL A 156 -9.01 -14.22 -7.37
N GLU A 157 -10.12 -14.50 -8.05
CA GLU A 157 -11.44 -14.65 -7.45
C GLU A 157 -11.77 -16.12 -7.18
N ALA A 158 -12.73 -16.39 -6.29
CA ALA A 158 -13.20 -17.75 -6.05
C ALA A 158 -13.79 -18.35 -7.34
N GLY A 159 -13.35 -19.55 -7.71
CA GLY A 159 -13.69 -20.22 -8.96
C GLY A 159 -12.79 -19.87 -10.16
N ALA A 160 -11.86 -18.91 -10.04
CA ALA A 160 -10.92 -18.59 -11.12
C ALA A 160 -9.97 -19.78 -11.40
N PRO A 161 -9.66 -20.11 -12.67
CA PRO A 161 -8.74 -21.19 -13.02
C PRO A 161 -7.29 -20.82 -12.67
N LEU A 162 -6.58 -21.74 -12.01
CA LEU A 162 -5.20 -21.55 -11.55
C LEU A 162 -4.20 -22.35 -12.41
N MET A 163 -4.49 -23.63 -12.64
CA MET A 163 -3.64 -24.53 -13.42
C MET A 163 -4.44 -25.69 -14.01
N ARG A 164 -3.88 -26.36 -15.02
CA ARG A 164 -4.42 -27.61 -15.59
C ARG A 164 -3.49 -28.78 -15.30
N ILE A 165 -4.05 -29.91 -14.85
CA ILE A 165 -3.33 -31.15 -14.50
C ILE A 165 -3.91 -32.31 -15.32
N ARG A 166 -3.05 -33.08 -15.98
CA ARG A 166 -3.40 -34.22 -16.84
C ARG A 166 -2.68 -35.53 -16.47
#